data_AF-A0A353EH07-F1
#
_entry.id   AF-A0A353EH07-F1
#
_cell.length_a   1.000
_cell.length_b   1.000
_cell.length_c   1.000
_cell.angle_alpha   90.00
_cell.angle_beta   90.00
_cell.angle_gamma   90.00
#
_symmetry.space_group_name_H-M   'P 1'
#
loop_
_entity.id
_entity.type
_entity.pdbx_description
1 polymer ?
#
loop_
_entity_poly.entity_id
_entity_poly.type
_entity_poly.pdbx_seq_one_letter_code
_entity_poly.pdbx_strand_id
1 'polypeptide(L)' 'GSFKAAYQSSVAKAFLEFDDNNRMKPSSYYNRIVDVMEELMKFTLLTRDNSDYLVDRYSERVESAEELMKRVNQKSL' A
#
# COMPACT_ATOMS: atom_id res chain seq x y z
N GLY A 1 -8.40 0.63 -0.21
CA GLY A 1 -7.46 0.99 -1.31
C GLY A 1 -6.04 0.66 -0.88
N SER A 2 -5.10 0.56 -1.82
CA SER A 2 -3.70 0.20 -1.50
C SER A 2 -2.80 1.43 -1.43
N PHE A 3 -1.93 1.50 -0.41
CA PHE A 3 -0.89 2.52 -0.30
C PHE A 3 0.37 2.05 -1.01
N LYS A 4 0.92 2.88 -1.91
CA LYS A 4 2.14 2.59 -2.66
C LYS A 4 3.29 3.44 -2.10
N ALA A 5 4.36 2.78 -1.65
CA ALA A 5 5.62 3.43 -1.30
C ALA A 5 6.26 4.08 -2.55
N ALA A 6 6.99 5.18 -2.38
CA ALA A 6 7.44 6.01 -3.50
C ALA A 6 8.68 5.44 -4.21
N TYR A 7 9.59 4.79 -3.49
CA TYR A 7 10.75 4.14 -4.07
C TYR A 7 10.38 2.80 -4.71
N GLN A 8 10.91 2.60 -5.92
CA GLN A 8 10.82 1.36 -6.68
C GLN A 8 12.20 0.98 -7.22
N SER A 9 12.48 -0.32 -7.30
CA SER A 9 13.71 -0.84 -7.88
C SER A 9 13.44 -1.44 -9.26
N SER A 10 14.30 -1.10 -10.23
CA SER A 10 14.33 -1.70 -11.56
C SER A 10 15.77 -2.14 -11.85
N VAL A 11 15.98 -3.45 -11.98
CA VAL A 11 17.31 -4.05 -12.15
C VAL A 11 17.52 -4.37 -13.62
N ALA A 12 18.39 -3.62 -14.29
CA ALA A 12 18.72 -3.88 -15.69
C ALA A 12 19.64 -5.11 -15.81
N LYS A 13 19.47 -5.91 -16.87
CA LYS A 13 20.26 -7.15 -17.12
C LYS A 13 20.41 -8.01 -15.86
N ALA A 14 19.29 -8.29 -15.19
CA ALA A 14 19.24 -8.95 -13.90
C ALA A 14 20.12 -10.22 -13.81
N PHE A 15 20.26 -11.00 -14.89
CA PHE A 15 21.11 -12.19 -14.94
C PHE A 15 22.61 -11.94 -14.61
N LEU A 16 23.11 -10.72 -14.74
CA LEU A 16 24.50 -10.37 -14.39
C LEU A 16 24.66 -10.01 -12.91
N GLU A 17 23.57 -9.65 -12.24
CA GLU A 17 23.55 -9.13 -10.87
C GLU A 17 23.49 -10.23 -9.81
N PHE A 18 23.38 -11.49 -10.22
CA PHE A 18 23.41 -12.65 -9.32
C PHE A 18 24.73 -13.43 -9.45
N ASP A 19 25.19 -13.99 -8.34
CA ASP A 19 26.30 -14.94 -8.29
C ASP A 19 25.83 -16.39 -8.50
N ASP A 20 26.77 -17.32 -8.52
CA ASP A 20 26.51 -18.74 -8.75
C ASP A 20 25.68 -19.40 -7.63
N ASN A 21 25.56 -18.75 -6.46
CA ASN A 21 24.72 -19.18 -5.34
C ASN A 21 23.32 -18.54 -5.39
N ASN A 22 22.93 -17.90 -6.50
CA ASN A 22 21.70 -17.13 -6.66
C ASN A 22 21.55 -15.99 -5.64
N ARG A 23 22.66 -15.43 -5.16
CA ARG A 23 22.66 -14.24 -4.30
C ARG A 23 22.94 -13.01 -5.16
N MET A 24 22.23 -11.93 -4.86
CA MET A 24 22.50 -10.67 -5.54
C MET A 24 23.86 -10.14 -5.10
N LYS A 25 24.68 -9.75 -6.06
CA LYS A 25 26.00 -9.16 -5.85
C LYS A 25 25.87 -7.80 -5.16
N PRO A 26 26.85 -7.38 -4.36
CA PRO A 26 26.93 -6.00 -3.90
C PRO A 26 27.01 -5.05 -5.10
N SER A 27 25.95 -4.26 -5.33
CA SER A 27 25.86 -3.31 -6.43
C SER A 27 24.95 -2.14 -6.07
N SER A 28 24.93 -1.11 -6.92
CA SER A 28 24.02 0.02 -6.76
C SER A 28 22.55 -0.42 -6.80
N TYR A 29 22.23 -1.49 -7.54
CA TYR A 29 20.89 -2.09 -7.55
C TYR A 29 20.54 -2.74 -6.22
N TYR A 30 21.50 -3.41 -5.57
CA TYR A 30 21.30 -3.99 -4.24
C TYR A 30 21.00 -2.90 -3.21
N ASN A 31 21.76 -1.80 -3.22
CA ASN A 31 21.50 -0.67 -2.34
C ASN A 31 20.11 -0.07 -2.55
N ARG A 32 19.66 0.05 -3.81
CA ARG A 32 18.30 0.52 -4.10
C ARG A 32 17.21 -0.42 -3.57
N ILE A 33 17.43 -1.73 -3.59
CA ILE A 33 16.49 -2.69 -2.99
C ILE A 33 16.42 -2.49 -1.48
N VAL A 34 17.55 -2.23 -0.82
CA VAL A 34 17.58 -1.89 0.61
C VAL A 34 16.77 -0.64 0.89
N ASP A 35 16.95 0.44 0.12
CA ASP A 35 16.18 1.69 0.27
C ASP A 35 14.66 1.44 0.17
N VAL A 36 14.24 0.63 -0.82
CA VAL A 36 12.81 0.28 -1.02
C VAL A 36 12.25 -0.51 0.15
N MET A 37 13.01 -1.50 0.66
CA MET A 37 12.56 -2.31 1.80
C MET A 37 12.50 -1.49 3.09
N GLU A 38 13.44 -0.57 3.28
CA GLU A 38 13.45 0.34 4.42
C GLU A 38 12.23 1.28 4.38
N GLU A 39 11.95 1.90 3.22
CA GLU A 39 10.77 2.75 3.05
C GLU A 39 9.48 1.95 3.21
N LEU A 40 9.39 0.75 2.62
CA LEU A 40 8.22 -0.12 2.75
C LEU A 40 7.91 -0.40 4.23
N MET A 41 8.94 -0.67 5.04
CA MET A 41 8.73 -0.91 6.46
C MET A 41 8.30 0.34 7.21
N LYS A 42 8.91 1.50 6.93
CA LYS A 42 8.49 2.79 7.49
C LYS A 42 7.03 3.09 7.16
N PHE A 43 6.61 2.93 5.90
CA PHE A 43 5.23 3.14 5.48
C PHE A 43 4.26 2.15 6.13
N THR A 44 4.66 0.88 6.25
CA THR A 44 3.83 -0.14 6.90
C THR A 44 3.59 0.21 8.35
N LEU A 45 4.65 0.56 9.10
CA LEU A 45 4.51 0.97 10.51
C LEU A 45 3.68 2.24 10.67
N LEU A 46 3.80 3.20 9.75
CA LEU A 46 3.04 4.45 9.78
C LEU A 46 1.54 4.25 9.49
N THR A 47 1.21 3.34 8.58
CA THR A 47 -0.15 3.20 8.03
C THR A 47 -0.95 2.09 8.68
N ARG A 48 -0.33 1.01 9.19
CA ARG A 48 -1.06 -0.17 9.68
C ARG A 48 -2.01 0.14 10.83
N ASP A 49 -1.60 0.99 11.77
CA ASP A 49 -2.38 1.26 12.99
C ASP A 49 -3.43 2.36 12.76
N ASN A 50 -3.32 3.09 11.64
CA ASN A 50 -4.23 4.17 11.24
C ASN A 50 -5.11 3.79 10.04
N SER A 51 -5.09 2.51 9.62
CA SER A 51 -5.73 2.08 8.37
C SER A 51 -7.22 2.40 8.34
N ASP A 52 -7.91 2.20 9.46
CA ASP A 52 -9.36 2.38 9.57
C ASP A 52 -9.76 3.83 9.33
N TYR A 53 -8.99 4.78 9.89
CA TYR A 53 -9.20 6.20 9.65
C TYR A 53 -8.88 6.58 8.20
N LEU A 54 -7.81 6.04 7.65
CA LEU A 54 -7.35 6.35 6.29
C LEU A 54 -8.30 5.81 5.20
N VAL A 55 -9.12 4.81 5.51
CA VAL A 55 -10.13 4.27 4.59
C VAL A 55 -11.54 4.77 4.87
N ASP A 56 -11.77 5.57 5.92
CA ASP A 56 -13.07 6.15 6.23
C ASP A 56 -13.41 7.33 5.29
N ARG A 57 -14.10 7.02 4.19
CA ARG A 57 -14.40 7.98 3.13
C ARG A 57 -15.72 8.70 3.34
N TYR A 58 -15.69 10.02 3.15
CA TYR A 58 -16.89 10.86 3.24
C TYR A 58 -18.03 10.39 2.33
N SER A 59 -17.73 10.03 1.08
CA SER A 59 -18.75 9.55 0.13
C SER A 59 -19.47 8.30 0.62
N GLU A 60 -18.76 7.37 1.25
CA GLU A 60 -19.32 6.12 1.79
C GLU A 60 -20.21 6.42 3.01
N ARG A 61 -19.84 7.41 3.84
CA ARG A 61 -20.69 7.88 4.95
C ARG A 61 -21.98 8.55 4.47
N VAL A 62 -21.92 9.35 3.41
CA VAL A 62 -23.12 9.99 2.82
C VAL A 62 -24.08 8.94 2.25
N GLU A 63 -23.56 7.98 1.48
CA GLU A 63 -24.37 6.90 0.91
C GLU A 63 -25.07 6.07 2.01
N SER A 64 -24.35 5.72 3.07
CA SER A 64 -24.93 4.99 4.22
C SER A 64 -26.07 5.75 4.89
N ALA A 65 -25.95 7.08 5.01
CA ALA A 65 -27.02 7.92 5.56
C ALA A 65 -28.25 7.93 4.65
N GLU A 66 -28.07 8.02 3.33
CA GLU A 66 -29.17 7.95 2.36
C GLU A 66 -29.88 6.59 2.37
N GLU A 67 -29.12 5.49 2.44
CA GLU A 67 -29.66 4.14 2.57
C GLU A 67 -30.47 3.95 3.86
N LEU A 68 -29.98 4.49 4.97
CA LEU A 68 -30.68 4.49 6.24
C LEU A 68 -32.01 5.26 6.12
N MET A 69 -31.99 6.46 5.55
CA MET A 69 -33.20 7.28 5.34
C MET A 69 -34.23 6.56 4.46
N LYS A 70 -33.80 5.93 3.36
CA LYS A 70 -34.69 5.13 2.49
C LYS A 70 -35.38 4.01 3.27
N ARG A 71 -34.65 3.30 4.13
CA ARG A 71 -35.17 2.19 4.94
C ARG A 71 -36.15 2.64 6.01
N VAL A 72 -35.87 3.76 6.68
CA VAL A 72 -36.79 4.35 7.67
C VAL A 72 -38.09 4.76 6.98
N ASN A 73 -38.01 5.43 5.83
CA ASN A 73 -39.18 5.90 5.09
C ASN A 73 -40.05 4.75 4.53
N GLN A 74 -39.49 3.59 4.23
CA GLN A 74 -40.24 2.39 3.80
C GLN A 74 -41.07 1.74 4.91
N LYS A 75 -40.66 1.85 6.19
CA LYS A 75 -41.41 1.27 7.32
C LYS A 75 -42.57 2.14 7.79
N SER A 76 -42.62 3.39 7.34
CA SER A 76 -43.64 4.38 7.69
C SER A 76 -44.81 4.48 6.69
N LEU A 77 -44.87 3.56 5.72
CA LEU A 77 -45.98 3.34 4.77
C LEU A 77 -46.62 1.98 5.05
#